data_AF-A0A7G1I5M1-F1
#
_entry.id   AF-A0A7G1I5M1-F1
#
_cell.length_a   1.000
_cell.length_b   1.000
_cell.length_c   1.000
_cell.angle_alpha   90.00
_cell.angle_beta   90.00
_cell.angle_gamma   90.00
#
_symmetry.space_group_name_H-M   'P 1'
#
loop_
_entity.id
_entity.type
_entity.pdbx_description
1 polymer ?
#
loop_
_entity_poly.entity_id
_entity_poly.type
_entity_poly.pdbx_seq_one_letter_code
_entity_poly.pdbx_strand_id
1 'polypeptide(L)'
;MGDRLGRSGRRGVRAPELLREAWTGAGSDKAIAAATPMVGWLAAASAQAKMRATQATAQAAAYTQAMANTPSLPEIAMNHITTAVLTATNFLGINTVPIAVKETDYFVRMWNQAAAAMDVYQAETTVNTRFEKLEPAKAILAPSTTRFW
;
A
#
# COMPACT_ATOMS: atom_id res chain seq x y z
N MET A 1 -37.42 -32.18 -24.30
CA MET A 1 -37.06 -31.22 -23.23
C MET A 1 -35.54 -31.25 -23.14
N GLY A 2 -34.85 -30.15 -23.46
CA GLY A 2 -33.38 -30.05 -23.33
C GLY A 2 -32.65 -29.96 -24.67
N ASP A 3 -32.37 -28.73 -25.10
CA ASP A 3 -31.03 -28.30 -25.55
C ASP A 3 -31.09 -26.88 -26.11
N ARG A 4 -30.94 -25.91 -25.18
CA ARG A 4 -30.65 -24.50 -25.50
C ARG A 4 -29.62 -23.95 -24.51
N LEU A 5 -28.43 -24.51 -24.49
CA LEU A 5 -27.29 -23.93 -23.78
C LEU A 5 -26.03 -24.06 -24.64
N GLY A 6 -25.82 -23.10 -25.54
CA GLY A 6 -24.63 -23.11 -26.40
C GLY A 6 -24.30 -21.80 -27.13
N ARG A 7 -24.90 -20.67 -26.77
CA ARG A 7 -24.66 -19.37 -27.45
C ARG A 7 -24.45 -18.21 -26.47
N SER A 8 -23.43 -18.30 -25.61
CA SER A 8 -23.04 -17.15 -24.77
C SER A 8 -21.54 -17.03 -24.49
N GLY A 9 -20.68 -17.42 -25.43
CA GLY A 9 -19.21 -17.35 -25.23
C GLY A 9 -18.42 -16.45 -26.20
N ARG A 10 -19.00 -16.00 -27.33
CA ARG A 10 -18.22 -15.40 -28.45
C ARG A 10 -18.76 -14.06 -28.95
N ARG A 11 -19.20 -13.16 -28.06
CA ARG A 11 -19.67 -11.82 -28.46
C ARG A 11 -18.76 -10.65 -28.03
N GLY A 12 -17.92 -10.82 -27.01
CA GLY A 12 -17.04 -9.74 -26.52
C GLY A 12 -15.78 -9.53 -27.35
N VAL A 13 -15.15 -10.59 -27.85
CA VAL A 13 -13.81 -10.53 -28.47
C VAL A 13 -13.85 -10.05 -29.93
N ARG A 14 -14.96 -10.27 -30.65
CA ARG A 14 -15.09 -9.94 -32.08
C ARG A 14 -15.34 -8.46 -32.38
N ALA A 15 -15.95 -7.71 -31.46
CA ALA A 15 -16.30 -6.31 -31.71
C ALA A 15 -15.10 -5.40 -32.07
N PRO A 16 -13.96 -5.44 -31.36
CA PRO A 16 -12.78 -4.65 -31.73
C PRO A 16 -12.09 -5.13 -33.02
N GLU A 17 -12.15 -6.43 -33.33
CA GLU A 17 -11.63 -6.99 -34.59
C GLU A 17 -12.46 -6.54 -35.79
N LEU A 18 -13.79 -6.57 -35.68
CA LEU A 18 -14.72 -6.10 -36.72
C LEU A 18 -14.57 -4.60 -37.00
N LEU A 19 -14.26 -3.80 -35.97
CA LEU A 19 -14.02 -2.36 -36.13
C LEU A 19 -12.73 -2.05 -36.88
N ARG A 20 -11.69 -2.88 -36.73
CA ARG A 20 -10.43 -2.78 -37.45
C ARG A 20 -10.54 -3.24 -38.91
N GLU A 21 -11.35 -4.26 -39.17
CA GLU A 21 -11.58 -4.77 -40.53
C GLU A 21 -12.48 -3.85 -41.36
N ALA A 22 -13.45 -3.16 -40.74
CA ALA A 22 -14.40 -2.31 -41.43
C ALA A 22 -13.88 -0.89 -41.72
N TRP A 23 -12.91 -0.39 -40.94
CA TRP A 23 -12.38 0.98 -41.07
C TRP A 23 -10.95 0.98 -41.58
N THR A 24 -10.80 1.16 -42.90
CA THR A 24 -9.52 1.14 -43.60
C THR A 24 -9.26 2.46 -44.35
N GLY A 25 -7.98 2.81 -44.56
CA GLY A 25 -7.54 3.99 -45.30
C GLY A 25 -6.93 5.10 -44.42
N ALA A 26 -6.41 6.16 -45.05
CA ALA A 26 -5.53 7.15 -44.42
C ALA A 26 -6.10 7.87 -43.18
N GLY A 27 -7.43 7.97 -43.06
CA GLY A 27 -8.08 8.54 -41.85
C GLY A 27 -7.97 7.61 -40.64
N SER A 28 -8.14 6.30 -40.85
CA SER A 28 -7.98 5.28 -39.80
C SER A 28 -6.52 5.18 -39.33
N ASP A 29 -5.55 5.24 -40.25
CA ASP A 29 -4.12 5.23 -39.92
C ASP A 29 -3.73 6.42 -39.03
N LYS A 30 -4.24 7.63 -39.34
CA LYS A 30 -4.03 8.83 -38.52
C LYS A 30 -4.64 8.69 -37.12
N ALA A 31 -5.84 8.12 -37.01
CA ALA A 31 -6.50 7.90 -35.73
C ALA A 31 -5.75 6.86 -34.87
N ILE A 32 -5.28 5.77 -35.47
CA ILE A 32 -4.45 4.76 -34.79
C ILE A 32 -3.16 5.40 -34.29
N ALA A 33 -2.45 6.14 -35.15
CA ALA A 33 -1.20 6.81 -34.77
C ALA A 33 -1.39 7.81 -33.62
N ALA A 34 -2.52 8.53 -33.59
CA ALA A 34 -2.86 9.45 -32.50
C ALA A 34 -3.18 8.72 -31.18
N ALA A 35 -3.78 7.51 -31.25
CA ALA A 35 -4.17 6.72 -30.09
C ALA A 35 -3.03 5.86 -29.50
N THR A 36 -2.01 5.49 -30.30
CA THR A 36 -0.89 4.63 -29.87
C THR A 36 -0.21 5.08 -28.56
N PRO A 37 0.10 6.39 -28.34
CA PRO A 37 0.72 6.83 -27.09
C PRO A 37 -0.15 6.57 -25.85
N MET A 38 -1.48 6.71 -25.97
CA MET A 38 -2.42 6.45 -24.88
C MET A 38 -2.43 4.97 -24.50
N VAL A 39 -2.41 4.07 -25.49
CA VAL A 39 -2.38 2.62 -25.23
C VAL A 39 -1.08 2.23 -24.51
N GLY A 40 0.06 2.76 -24.94
CA GLY A 40 1.35 2.55 -24.25
C GLY A 40 1.33 3.08 -22.82
N TRP A 41 0.77 4.26 -22.60
CA TRP A 41 0.60 4.84 -21.27
C TRP A 41 -0.31 3.99 -20.37
N LEU A 42 -1.46 3.52 -20.86
CA LEU A 42 -2.37 2.65 -20.11
C LEU A 42 -1.71 1.33 -19.72
N ALA A 43 -0.89 0.74 -20.60
CA ALA A 43 -0.11 -0.45 -20.29
C ALA A 43 0.87 -0.20 -19.14
N ALA A 44 1.64 0.90 -19.20
CA ALA A 44 2.57 1.30 -18.13
C ALA A 44 1.83 1.59 -16.80
N ALA A 45 0.73 2.33 -16.86
CA ALA A 45 -0.10 2.64 -15.70
C ALA A 45 -0.64 1.37 -15.04
N SER A 46 -1.09 0.39 -15.84
CA SER A 46 -1.59 -0.89 -15.32
C SER A 46 -0.51 -1.71 -14.63
N ALA A 47 0.73 -1.70 -15.14
CA ALA A 47 1.86 -2.39 -14.53
C ALA A 47 2.24 -1.74 -13.19
N GLN A 48 2.33 -0.40 -13.15
CA GLN A 48 2.59 0.33 -11.91
C GLN A 48 1.48 0.13 -10.88
N ALA A 49 0.20 0.13 -11.28
CA ALA A 49 -0.91 -0.12 -10.36
C ALA A 49 -0.81 -1.52 -9.70
N LYS A 50 -0.42 -2.55 -10.45
CA LYS A 50 -0.20 -3.89 -9.89
C LYS A 50 0.94 -3.91 -8.87
N MET A 51 2.05 -3.24 -9.16
CA MET A 51 3.17 -3.13 -8.22
C MET A 51 2.75 -2.40 -6.94
N ARG A 52 2.02 -1.29 -7.06
CA ARG A 52 1.50 -0.52 -5.92
C ARG A 52 0.53 -1.34 -5.07
N ALA A 53 -0.29 -2.19 -5.69
CA ALA A 53 -1.17 -3.09 -4.94
C ALA A 53 -0.36 -4.07 -4.07
N THR A 54 0.71 -4.66 -4.60
CA THR A 54 1.61 -5.52 -3.83
C THR A 54 2.29 -4.74 -2.68
N GLN A 55 2.78 -3.53 -2.95
CA GLN A 55 3.38 -2.66 -1.93
C GLN A 55 2.39 -2.29 -0.82
N ALA A 56 1.12 -2.02 -1.16
CA ALA A 56 0.08 -1.73 -0.17
C ALA A 56 -0.20 -2.93 0.74
N THR A 57 -0.22 -4.16 0.19
CA THR A 57 -0.32 -5.38 1.00
C THR A 57 0.90 -5.56 1.91
N ALA A 58 2.10 -5.31 1.40
CA ALA A 58 3.32 -5.36 2.21
C ALA A 58 3.28 -4.33 3.36
N GLN A 59 2.78 -3.12 3.11
CA GLN A 59 2.63 -2.11 4.15
C GLN A 59 1.63 -2.50 5.24
N ALA A 60 0.51 -3.12 4.86
CA ALA A 60 -0.46 -3.64 5.84
C ALA A 60 0.16 -4.75 6.70
N ALA A 61 1.01 -5.60 6.11
CA ALA A 61 1.76 -6.61 6.85
C ALA A 61 2.77 -5.96 7.81
N ALA A 62 3.52 -4.95 7.36
CA ALA A 62 4.48 -4.22 8.20
C ALA A 62 3.79 -3.57 9.42
N TYR A 63 2.61 -2.95 9.24
CA TYR A 63 1.82 -2.42 10.34
C TYR A 63 1.41 -3.52 11.34
N THR A 64 0.94 -4.66 10.84
CA THR A 64 0.49 -5.77 11.68
C THR A 64 1.65 -6.37 12.49
N GLN A 65 2.84 -6.47 11.88
CA GLN A 65 4.06 -6.90 12.55
C GLN A 65 4.47 -5.90 13.64
N ALA A 66 4.46 -4.60 13.34
CA ALA A 66 4.78 -3.55 14.32
C ALA A 66 3.84 -3.59 15.53
N MET A 67 2.54 -3.75 15.28
CA MET A 67 1.52 -3.88 16.32
C MET A 67 1.75 -5.13 17.18
N ALA A 68 2.07 -6.27 16.58
CA ALA A 68 2.33 -7.51 17.32
C ALA A 68 3.61 -7.45 18.16
N ASN A 69 4.62 -6.72 17.68
CA ASN A 69 5.92 -6.62 18.34
C ASN A 69 5.99 -5.49 19.37
N THR A 70 5.05 -4.54 19.38
CA THR A 70 5.01 -3.45 20.36
C THR A 70 4.56 -3.99 21.72
N PRO A 71 5.21 -3.60 22.85
CA PRO A 71 4.74 -3.99 24.18
C PRO A 71 3.29 -3.58 24.42
N SER A 72 2.52 -4.46 25.04
CA SER A 72 1.09 -4.21 25.21
C SER A 72 0.82 -3.16 26.31
N LEU A 73 -0.22 -2.35 26.16
CA LEU A 73 -0.62 -1.38 27.19
C LEU A 73 -0.90 -2.03 28.56
N PRO A 74 -1.58 -3.20 28.65
CA PRO A 74 -1.76 -3.88 29.94
C PRO A 74 -0.44 -4.29 30.60
N GLU A 75 0.55 -4.70 29.81
CA GLU A 75 1.88 -5.07 30.32
C GLU A 75 2.63 -3.86 30.90
N ILE A 76 2.63 -2.74 30.17
CA ILE A 76 3.21 -1.47 30.63
C ILE A 76 2.50 -0.98 31.90
N ALA A 77 1.16 -1.01 31.91
CA ALA A 77 0.36 -0.62 33.06
C ALA A 77 0.68 -1.48 34.30
N MET A 78 0.81 -2.79 34.13
CA MET A 78 1.17 -3.70 35.21
C MET A 78 2.55 -3.37 35.81
N ASN A 79 3.54 -3.04 34.97
CA ASN A 79 4.85 -2.59 35.42
C ASN A 79 4.74 -1.32 36.29
N HIS A 80 4.01 -0.30 35.82
CA HIS A 80 3.84 0.95 36.57
C HIS A 80 3.05 0.78 37.87
N ILE A 81 1.96 0.01 37.85
CA ILE A 81 1.17 -0.28 39.06
C ILE A 81 2.03 -0.98 40.10
N THR A 82 2.80 -2.00 39.70
CA THR A 82 3.68 -2.74 40.61
C THR A 82 4.75 -1.83 41.20
N THR A 83 5.37 -0.99 40.37
CA THR A 83 6.38 -0.02 40.81
C THR A 83 5.82 0.99 41.81
N ALA A 84 4.59 1.48 41.59
CA ALA A 84 3.90 2.37 42.52
C ALA A 84 3.64 1.72 43.88
N VAL A 85 3.19 0.45 43.90
CA VAL A 85 2.96 -0.31 45.15
C VAL A 85 4.28 -0.55 45.90
N LEU A 86 5.34 -0.96 45.19
CA LEU A 86 6.65 -1.17 45.79
C LEU A 86 7.22 0.11 46.39
N THR A 87 7.06 1.24 45.70
CA THR A 87 7.48 2.56 46.17
C THR A 87 6.70 3.00 47.41
N ALA A 88 5.37 2.85 47.40
CA ALA A 88 4.51 3.19 48.53
C ALA A 88 4.83 2.37 49.79
N THR A 89 5.36 1.15 49.61
CA THR A 89 5.74 0.24 50.70
C THR A 89 7.23 0.26 51.03
N ASN A 90 8.02 1.16 50.42
CA ASN A 90 9.48 1.21 50.60
C ASN A 90 9.95 2.02 51.83
N PHE A 91 9.18 2.04 52.91
CA PHE A 91 9.48 2.84 54.11
C PHE A 91 10.77 2.40 54.83
N LEU A 92 11.17 1.13 54.71
CA LEU A 92 12.44 0.59 55.25
C LEU A 92 13.56 0.48 54.20
N GLY A 93 13.33 0.91 52.95
CA GLY A 93 14.31 0.76 51.87
C GLY A 93 14.48 -0.67 51.30
N ILE A 94 13.75 -1.65 51.82
CA ILE A 94 13.84 -3.07 51.42
C ILE A 94 13.43 -3.30 49.96
N ASN A 95 12.47 -2.52 49.45
CA ASN A 95 11.92 -2.70 48.10
C ASN A 95 12.78 -2.04 47.00
N THR A 96 13.92 -1.45 47.34
CA THR A 96 14.79 -0.75 46.38
C THR A 96 15.25 -1.67 45.24
N VAL A 97 15.64 -2.92 45.54
CA VAL A 97 16.07 -3.87 44.49
C VAL A 97 14.90 -4.29 43.58
N PRO A 98 13.73 -4.72 44.10
CA PRO A 98 12.55 -4.96 43.27
C PRO A 98 12.11 -3.78 42.39
N ILE A 99 12.20 -2.54 42.88
CA ILE A 99 11.91 -1.33 42.11
C ILE A 99 12.88 -1.23 40.92
N ALA A 100 14.18 -1.32 41.18
CA ALA A 100 15.21 -1.26 40.14
C ALA A 100 15.02 -2.34 39.06
N VAL A 101 14.57 -3.55 39.44
CA VAL A 101 14.26 -4.62 38.48
C VAL A 101 13.09 -4.23 37.58
N LYS A 102 12.03 -3.61 38.11
CA LYS A 102 10.87 -3.17 37.30
C LYS A 102 11.21 -2.00 36.38
N GLU A 103 11.98 -1.04 36.88
CA GLU A 103 12.49 0.07 36.06
C GLU A 103 13.38 -0.46 34.93
N THR A 104 14.28 -1.41 35.23
CA THR A 104 15.15 -2.04 34.22
C THR A 104 14.33 -2.79 33.17
N ASP A 105 13.32 -3.57 33.56
CA ASP A 105 12.43 -4.25 32.60
C ASP A 105 11.73 -3.26 31.67
N TYR A 106 11.27 -2.13 32.20
CA TYR A 106 10.66 -1.07 31.39
C TYR A 106 11.67 -0.43 30.42
N PHE A 107 12.81 0.05 30.91
CA PHE A 107 13.79 0.79 30.09
C PHE A 107 14.59 -0.10 29.13
N VAL A 108 14.94 -1.32 29.54
CA VAL A 108 15.80 -2.20 28.75
C VAL A 108 14.99 -3.09 27.82
N ARG A 109 13.85 -3.60 28.27
CA ARG A 109 13.03 -4.49 27.43
C ARG A 109 11.93 -3.73 26.72
N MET A 110 10.98 -3.16 27.43
CA MET A 110 9.78 -2.58 26.81
C MET A 110 10.12 -1.40 25.89
N TRP A 111 10.95 -0.46 26.35
CA TRP A 111 11.36 0.68 25.54
C TRP A 111 12.08 0.26 24.26
N ASN A 112 13.10 -0.60 24.38
CA ASN A 112 13.87 -1.05 23.22
C ASN A 112 13.02 -1.89 22.27
N GLN A 113 12.11 -2.71 22.78
CA GLN A 113 11.17 -3.47 21.97
C GLN A 113 10.24 -2.54 21.17
N ALA A 114 9.71 -1.48 21.80
CA ALA A 114 8.89 -0.48 21.11
C ALA A 114 9.68 0.30 20.05
N ALA A 115 10.90 0.72 20.38
CA ALA A 115 11.79 1.41 19.44
C ALA A 115 12.11 0.54 18.22
N ALA A 116 12.55 -0.70 18.44
CA ALA A 116 12.86 -1.64 17.36
C ALA A 116 11.64 -1.93 16.48
N ALA A 117 10.45 -2.09 17.06
CA ALA A 117 9.22 -2.30 16.29
C ALA A 117 8.92 -1.10 15.36
N MET A 118 9.12 0.12 15.84
CA MET A 118 8.89 1.34 15.04
C MET A 118 9.99 1.59 14.01
N ASP A 119 11.25 1.29 14.31
CA ASP A 119 12.37 1.41 13.36
C ASP A 119 12.16 0.50 12.15
N VAL A 120 11.79 -0.76 12.39
CA VAL A 120 11.46 -1.72 11.33
C VAL A 120 10.25 -1.23 10.54
N TYR A 121 9.19 -0.79 11.23
CA TYR A 121 8.00 -0.26 10.55
C TYR A 121 8.31 0.95 9.67
N GLN A 122 9.16 1.87 10.12
CA GLN A 122 9.59 3.03 9.35
C GLN A 122 10.41 2.62 8.13
N ALA A 123 11.34 1.68 8.26
CA ALA A 123 12.13 1.17 7.16
C ALA A 123 11.24 0.53 6.08
N GLU A 124 10.32 -0.34 6.49
CA GLU A 124 9.34 -0.97 5.59
C GLU A 124 8.43 0.08 4.93
N THR A 125 7.93 1.06 5.70
CA THR A 125 7.10 2.15 5.18
C THR A 125 7.83 2.94 4.10
N THR A 126 9.11 3.24 4.29
CA THR A 126 9.93 3.97 3.33
C THR A 126 10.04 3.21 2.00
N VAL A 127 10.17 1.88 2.05
CA VAL A 127 10.26 1.03 0.86
C VAL A 127 8.89 0.88 0.18
N ASN A 128 7.83 0.63 0.96
CA ASN A 128 6.49 0.34 0.45
C ASN A 128 5.76 1.58 -0.10
N THR A 129 6.13 2.77 0.33
CA THR A 129 5.51 4.04 -0.13
C THR A 129 6.30 4.74 -1.22
N ARG A 130 7.40 4.14 -1.68
CA ARG A 130 8.19 4.67 -2.81
C ARG A 130 7.53 4.28 -4.13
N PHE A 131 6.94 5.27 -4.79
CA PHE A 131 6.28 5.09 -6.08
C PHE A 131 7.07 5.75 -7.21
N GLU A 132 7.17 5.04 -8.32
CA GLU A 132 7.62 5.65 -9.57
C GLU A 132 6.59 6.66 -10.06
N LYS A 133 7.07 7.79 -10.59
CA LYS A 133 6.23 8.82 -11.20
C LYS A 133 5.67 8.28 -12.51
N LEU A 134 4.35 8.35 -12.67
CA LEU A 134 3.69 8.13 -13.95
C LEU A 134 3.54 9.48 -14.64
N GLU A 135 4.22 9.68 -15.77
CA GLU A 135 4.06 10.90 -16.55
C GLU A 135 2.63 11.00 -17.09
N PRO A 136 2.06 12.21 -17.25
CA PRO A 136 0.70 12.36 -17.76
C PRO A 136 0.57 11.82 -19.19
N ALA A 137 -0.59 11.22 -19.50
CA ALA A 137 -0.89 10.74 -20.84
C ALA A 137 -0.83 11.89 -21.86
N LYS A 138 -0.27 11.61 -23.04
CA LYS A 138 -0.33 12.55 -24.16
C LYS A 138 -1.77 12.62 -24.69
N ALA A 139 -2.27 13.84 -24.91
CA ALA A 139 -3.59 14.03 -25.50
C ALA A 139 -3.66 13.41 -26.91
N ILE A 140 -4.75 12.70 -27.19
CA ILE A 140 -5.03 12.07 -28.49
C ILE A 140 -5.44 13.12 -29.54
N LEU A 141 -6.14 14.17 -29.09
CA LEU A 141 -6.52 15.29 -29.93
C LEU A 141 -5.56 16.45 -29.66
N ALA A 142 -5.13 17.15 -30.72
CA ALA A 142 -4.51 18.45 -30.54
C ALA A 142 -5.53 19.38 -29.83
N PRO A 143 -5.11 20.21 -28.86
CA PRO A 143 -6.01 21.21 -28.32
C PRO A 143 -6.55 22.03 -29.49
N SER A 144 -7.87 22.14 -29.59
CA SER A 144 -8.50 22.95 -30.61
C SER A 144 -8.02 24.39 -30.39
N THR A 145 -7.16 24.87 -31.28
CA THR A 145 -6.80 26.28 -31.31
C THR A 145 -8.03 27.02 -31.84
N THR A 146 -9.00 27.26 -30.97
CA THR A 146 -10.14 28.10 -31.32
C THR A 146 -9.65 29.54 -31.31
N ARG A 147 -9.01 29.95 -32.42
CA ARG A 147 -8.86 31.36 -32.76
C ARG A 147 -10.25 31.85 -33.17
N PHE A 148 -10.98 32.37 -32.19
CA PHE A 148 -12.01 33.35 -32.47
C PHE A 148 -11.28 34.67 -32.71
N TRP A 149 -11.57 35.27 -33.87
CA TRP A 149 -10.96 36.44 -34.50
C TRP A 149 -10.38 37.49 -33.53
#